data_AF-A0A947GD91-F1
#
_entry.id   AF-A0A947GD91-F1
#
_cell.length_a   1.000
_cell.length_b   1.000
_cell.length_c   1.000
_cell.angle_alpha   90.00
_cell.angle_beta   90.00
_cell.angle_gamma   90.00
#
_symmetry.space_group_name_H-M   'P 1'
#
loop_
_entity.id
_entity.type
_entity.pdbx_description
1 polymer ?
#
loop_
_entity_poly.entity_id
_entity_poly.type
_entity_poly.pdbx_seq_one_letter_code
_entity_poly.pdbx_strand_id
1 'polypeptide(L)'
;MNGPAFAHPGDIGLTAFVLVAGVAVIAGLRLAGIVIGSRLSASHPLFEWARAVAAAVIAAQVALLVGHPMGSVGVLPLGVRLGAVLAGFLAYHFTGRSVLAGVAVGDAVILAALAAGA
;
A
#
# COMPACT_ATOMS: atom_id res chain seq x y z
N MET A 1 15.72 13.56 21.70
CA MET A 1 15.36 13.61 20.27
C MET A 1 16.04 12.43 19.57
N ASN A 2 15.50 11.22 19.74
CA ASN A 2 15.98 10.06 18.98
C ASN A 2 15.06 9.98 17.76
N GLY A 3 15.48 10.57 16.65
CA GLY A 3 14.82 10.33 15.37
C GLY A 3 14.85 8.83 15.05
N PRO A 4 13.98 8.34 14.17
CA PRO A 4 14.09 6.96 13.73
C PRO A 4 15.52 6.69 13.22
N ALA A 5 16.11 5.54 13.58
CA ALA A 5 17.51 5.21 13.30
C ALA A 5 17.93 5.34 11.82
N PHE A 6 16.97 5.40 10.91
CA PHE A 6 17.14 5.60 9.47
C PHE A 6 17.32 7.09 9.04
N ALA A 7 17.24 8.04 9.96
CA ALA A 7 17.27 9.48 9.69
C ALA A 7 18.62 10.17 9.99
N HIS A 8 19.72 9.42 10.12
CA HIS A 8 21.06 10.03 10.17
C HIS A 8 21.64 10.16 8.76
N PRO A 9 21.91 11.39 8.27
CA PRO A 9 22.45 11.64 6.92
C PRO A 9 23.80 10.95 6.58
N GLY A 10 24.42 10.26 7.56
CA GLY A 10 25.67 9.51 7.39
C GLY A 10 25.51 7.98 7.31
N ASP A 11 24.35 7.42 7.64
CA ASP A 11 24.16 5.95 7.73
C ASP A 11 23.68 5.34 6.40
N ILE A 12 24.41 5.66 5.33
CA ILE A 12 24.20 5.07 4.00
C ILE A 12 24.22 3.54 4.05
N GLY A 13 25.00 2.96 4.97
CA GLY A 13 25.09 1.52 5.19
C GLY A 13 23.78 0.93 5.72
N LEU A 14 23.12 1.58 6.69
CA LEU A 14 21.84 1.11 7.23
C LEU A 14 20.73 1.24 6.19
N THR A 15 20.68 2.35 5.45
CA THR A 15 19.67 2.56 4.42
C THR A 15 19.82 1.56 3.28
N ALA A 16 21.04 1.36 2.77
CA ALA A 16 21.33 0.35 1.77
C ALA A 16 20.98 -1.05 2.28
N PHE A 17 21.31 -1.36 3.53
CA PHE A 17 20.96 -2.64 4.16
C PHE A 17 19.45 -2.86 4.19
N VAL A 18 18.64 -1.89 4.64
CA VAL A 18 17.17 -2.02 4.70
C VAL A 18 16.57 -2.21 3.30
N LEU A 19 17.04 -1.44 2.31
CA LEU A 19 16.56 -1.59 0.93
C LEU A 19 16.90 -2.97 0.36
N VAL A 20 18.14 -3.42 0.51
CA VAL A 20 18.58 -4.73 0.03
C VAL A 20 17.86 -5.85 0.76
N ALA A 21 17.73 -5.78 2.09
CA ALA A 21 17.02 -6.77 2.89
C ALA A 21 15.53 -6.85 2.49
N GLY A 22 14.86 -5.70 2.31
CA GLY A 22 13.47 -5.65 1.86
C GLY A 22 13.28 -6.27 0.47
N VAL A 23 14.15 -5.91 -0.49
CA VAL A 23 14.14 -6.49 -1.83
C VAL A 23 14.41 -8.00 -1.77
N ALA A 24 15.41 -8.44 -1.00
CA ALA A 24 15.76 -9.84 -0.87
C ALA A 24 14.60 -10.68 -0.31
N VAL A 25 13.93 -10.18 0.73
CA VAL A 25 12.76 -10.85 1.33
C VAL A 25 11.61 -10.93 0.34
N ILE A 26 11.22 -9.81 -0.31
CA ILE A 26 10.10 -9.78 -1.25
C ILE A 26 10.39 -10.63 -2.50
N ALA A 27 11.62 -10.56 -3.02
CA ALA A 27 12.05 -11.37 -4.15
C ALA A 27 12.05 -12.87 -3.77
N GLY A 28 12.58 -13.22 -2.61
CA GLY A 28 12.57 -14.61 -2.10
C GLY A 28 11.16 -15.17 -1.96
N LEU A 29 10.26 -14.43 -1.33
CA LEU A 29 8.85 -14.83 -1.19
C LEU A 29 8.12 -14.90 -2.54
N ARG A 30 8.42 -13.98 -3.47
CA ARG A 30 7.86 -14.01 -4.83
C ARG A 30 8.31 -15.27 -5.58
N LEU A 31 9.59 -15.62 -5.49
CA LEU A 31 10.12 -16.85 -6.09
C LEU A 31 9.50 -18.09 -5.44
N ALA A 32 9.38 -18.14 -4.12
CA ALA A 32 8.71 -19.24 -3.42
C ALA A 32 7.25 -19.40 -3.89
N GLY A 33 6.53 -18.29 -4.03
CA GLY A 33 5.16 -18.27 -4.56
C GLY A 33 5.07 -18.80 -6.00
N ILE A 34 6.05 -18.47 -6.86
CA ILE A 34 6.12 -19.00 -8.24
C ILE A 34 6.38 -20.51 -8.22
N VAL A 35 7.34 -20.99 -7.41
CA VAL A 35 7.66 -22.42 -7.32
C VAL A 35 6.47 -23.23 -6.80
N ILE A 36 5.78 -22.74 -5.78
CA ILE A 36 4.58 -23.39 -5.23
C ILE A 36 3.41 -23.31 -6.23
N GLY A 37 3.17 -22.12 -6.79
CA GLY A 37 2.03 -21.82 -7.67
C GLY A 37 2.12 -22.48 -9.05
N SER A 38 3.33 -22.68 -9.58
CA SER A 38 3.56 -23.32 -10.89
C SER A 38 3.05 -24.75 -10.98
N ARG A 39 2.79 -25.40 -9.85
CA ARG A 39 2.24 -26.77 -9.77
C ARG A 39 0.71 -26.81 -9.69
N LEU A 40 0.04 -25.67 -9.50
CA LEU A 40 -1.42 -25.59 -9.41
C LEU A 40 -2.02 -25.09 -10.72
N SER A 41 -3.10 -25.76 -11.16
CA SER A 41 -3.94 -25.23 -12.24
C SER A 41 -4.60 -23.92 -11.81
N ALA A 42 -4.76 -22.98 -12.74
CA ALA A 42 -5.47 -21.72 -12.49
C ALA A 42 -6.95 -21.93 -12.09
N SER A 43 -7.53 -23.08 -12.43
CA SER A 43 -8.88 -23.48 -12.04
C SER A 43 -8.94 -24.24 -10.70
N HIS A 44 -7.81 -24.43 -10.03
CA HIS A 44 -7.77 -25.17 -8.78
C HIS A 44 -8.46 -24.35 -7.66
N PRO A 45 -9.40 -24.92 -6.88
CA PRO A 45 -10.12 -24.19 -5.83
C PRO A 45 -9.22 -23.47 -4.83
N LEU A 46 -8.07 -24.07 -4.48
CA LEU A 46 -7.07 -23.43 -3.62
C LEU A 46 -6.48 -22.14 -4.21
N PHE A 47 -6.32 -22.07 -5.54
CA PHE A 47 -5.79 -20.87 -6.19
C PHE A 47 -6.81 -19.74 -6.18
N GLU A 48 -8.10 -20.06 -6.35
CA GLU A 48 -9.19 -19.09 -6.20
C GLU A 48 -9.31 -18.58 -4.76
N TRP A 49 -9.26 -19.50 -3.78
CA TRP A 49 -9.25 -19.15 -2.36
C TRP A 49 -8.08 -18.22 -2.02
N ALA A 50 -6.86 -18.57 -2.45
CA ALA A 50 -5.67 -17.74 -2.21
C ALA A 50 -5.78 -16.35 -2.84
N ARG A 51 -6.35 -16.25 -4.05
CA ARG A 51 -6.61 -14.96 -4.72
C ARG A 51 -7.61 -14.10 -3.93
N ALA A 52 -8.69 -14.70 -3.44
CA ALA A 52 -9.68 -14.01 -2.63
C ALA A 52 -9.07 -13.53 -1.31
N VAL A 53 -8.28 -14.36 -0.64
CA VAL A 53 -7.55 -13.99 0.59
C VAL A 53 -6.58 -12.84 0.32
N ALA A 54 -5.81 -12.88 -0.78
CA ALA A 54 -4.88 -11.82 -1.12
C ALA A 54 -5.58 -10.47 -1.32
N ALA A 55 -6.70 -10.45 -2.04
CA ALA A 55 -7.49 -9.23 -2.23
C ALA A 55 -8.08 -8.73 -0.89
N ALA A 56 -8.60 -9.64 -0.06
CA ALA A 56 -9.15 -9.30 1.26
C ALA A 56 -8.09 -8.71 2.20
N VAL A 57 -6.87 -9.24 2.20
CA VAL A 57 -5.76 -8.72 3.04
C VAL A 57 -5.38 -7.30 2.62
N ILE A 58 -5.25 -7.02 1.31
CA ILE A 58 -4.94 -5.67 0.82
C ILE A 58 -6.07 -4.70 1.18
N ALA A 59 -7.33 -5.11 0.99
CA ALA A 59 -8.48 -4.30 1.37
C ALA A 59 -8.55 -4.03 2.88
N ALA A 60 -8.26 -5.04 3.71
CA ALA A 60 -8.19 -4.91 5.16
C ALA A 60 -7.08 -3.93 5.57
N GLN A 61 -5.92 -3.96 4.91
CA GLN A 61 -4.85 -3.01 5.17
C GLN A 61 -5.27 -1.56 4.87
N VAL A 62 -5.95 -1.33 3.75
CA VAL A 62 -6.52 -0.01 3.43
C VAL A 62 -7.54 0.41 4.49
N ALA A 63 -8.45 -0.49 4.87
CA ALA A 63 -9.43 -0.24 5.91
C ALA A 63 -8.78 0.10 7.27
N LEU A 64 -7.71 -0.59 7.65
CA LEU A 64 -6.92 -0.29 8.85
C LEU A 64 -6.28 1.09 8.75
N LEU A 65 -5.68 1.43 7.61
CA LEU A 65 -5.09 2.75 7.38
C LEU A 65 -6.10 3.88 7.32
N VAL A 66 -7.39 3.60 7.06
CA VAL A 66 -8.52 4.55 7.06
C VAL A 66 -9.25 4.60 8.41
N GLY A 67 -9.25 3.52 9.19
CA GLY A 67 -9.82 3.51 10.54
C GLY A 67 -8.84 4.03 11.59
N HIS A 68 -7.58 3.61 11.51
CA HIS A 68 -6.53 3.86 12.49
C HIS A 68 -5.34 4.55 11.79
N PRO A 69 -5.44 5.86 11.52
CA PRO A 69 -4.37 6.58 10.85
C PRO A 69 -3.11 6.62 11.70
N MET A 70 -1.96 6.55 11.03
CA MET A 70 -0.65 6.74 11.66
C MET A 70 0.02 7.97 11.03
N GLY A 71 0.79 8.73 11.84
CA GLY A 71 1.51 9.91 11.36
C GLY A 71 0.61 11.12 11.09
N SER A 72 1.05 12.01 10.19
CA SER A 72 0.37 13.29 9.88
C SER A 72 -1.06 13.12 9.34
N VAL A 73 -1.39 11.95 8.79
CA VAL A 73 -2.74 11.64 8.32
C VAL A 73 -3.74 11.49 9.48
N GLY A 74 -3.25 11.34 10.72
CA GLY A 74 -4.09 11.25 11.92
C GLY A 74 -4.84 12.52 12.30
N VAL A 75 -4.46 13.66 11.70
CA VAL A 75 -5.13 14.94 11.94
C VAL A 75 -6.40 15.08 11.10
N LEU A 76 -6.48 14.39 9.95
CA LEU A 76 -7.61 14.52 9.03
C LEU A 76 -8.86 13.78 9.54
N PRO A 77 -10.04 14.40 9.43
CA PRO A 77 -11.30 13.76 9.78
C PRO A 77 -11.60 12.56 8.85
N LEU A 78 -12.31 11.56 9.39
CA LEU A 78 -12.64 10.33 8.67
C LEU A 78 -13.33 10.59 7.32
N GLY A 79 -14.20 11.61 7.24
CA GLY A 79 -14.91 11.96 6.01
C GLY A 79 -13.98 12.32 4.85
N VAL A 80 -12.89 13.04 5.11
CA VAL A 80 -11.90 13.40 4.09
C VAL A 80 -11.15 12.16 3.60
N ARG A 81 -10.81 11.26 4.52
CA ARG A 81 -10.09 10.02 4.20
C ARG A 81 -10.95 9.07 3.37
N LEU A 82 -12.24 8.93 3.71
CA LEU A 82 -13.20 8.20 2.90
C LEU A 82 -13.40 8.86 1.54
N GLY A 83 -13.48 10.20 1.49
CA GLY A 83 -13.55 10.98 0.25
C GLY A 83 -12.34 10.74 -0.66
N ALA A 84 -11.12 10.70 -0.11
CA ALA A 84 -9.91 10.41 -0.86
C ALA A 84 -9.89 8.98 -1.44
N VAL A 85 -10.33 7.99 -0.65
CA VAL A 85 -10.47 6.60 -1.13
C VAL A 85 -11.49 6.52 -2.27
N LEU A 86 -12.64 7.18 -2.13
CA LEU A 86 -13.67 7.22 -3.17
C LEU A 86 -13.18 7.94 -4.43
N ALA A 87 -12.50 9.08 -4.30
CA ALA A 87 -11.94 9.83 -5.42
C ALA A 87 -10.89 9.01 -6.18
N GLY A 88 -9.99 8.34 -5.48
CA GLY A 88 -9.01 7.45 -6.09
C GLY A 88 -9.65 6.25 -6.79
N PHE A 89 -10.71 5.66 -6.21
CA PHE A 89 -11.46 4.58 -6.83
C PHE A 89 -12.18 5.03 -8.12
N LEU A 90 -12.83 6.20 -8.10
CA LEU A 90 -13.47 6.77 -9.28
C LEU A 90 -12.46 7.08 -10.38
N ALA A 91 -11.31 7.66 -10.03
CA ALA A 91 -10.23 7.90 -10.97
C ALA A 91 -9.75 6.60 -11.61
N TYR A 92 -9.48 5.55 -10.81
CA TYR A 92 -9.15 4.22 -11.33
C TYR A 92 -10.17 3.73 -12.37
N HIS A 93 -11.46 3.86 -12.06
CA HIS A 93 -12.51 3.40 -12.96
C HIS A 93 -12.55 4.20 -14.27
N PHE A 94 -12.53 5.53 -14.20
CA PHE A 94 -12.65 6.40 -15.39
C PHE A 94 -11.39 6.45 -16.25
N THR A 95 -10.21 6.18 -15.69
CA THR A 95 -8.95 6.15 -16.45
C THR A 95 -8.62 4.76 -17.01
N GLY A 96 -9.63 3.89 -17.20
CA GLY A 96 -9.43 2.57 -17.79
C GLY A 96 -8.71 1.58 -16.88
N ARG A 97 -9.01 1.60 -15.57
CA ARG A 97 -8.45 0.69 -14.54
C ARG A 97 -6.96 0.90 -14.28
N SER A 98 -6.50 2.15 -14.42
CA SER A 98 -5.14 2.56 -14.06
C SER A 98 -4.99 2.74 -12.56
N VAL A 99 -4.23 1.84 -11.92
CA VAL A 99 -3.94 1.92 -10.48
C VAL A 99 -3.16 3.20 -10.16
N LEU A 100 -2.20 3.58 -11.01
CA LEU A 100 -1.39 4.79 -10.80
C LEU A 100 -2.23 6.06 -10.79
N ALA A 101 -3.20 6.18 -11.70
CA ALA A 101 -4.09 7.33 -11.72
C ALA A 101 -4.97 7.39 -10.46
N GLY A 102 -5.49 6.23 -10.01
CA GLY A 102 -6.26 6.16 -8.78
C GLY A 102 -5.46 6.57 -7.54
N VAL A 103 -4.22 6.07 -7.41
CA VAL A 103 -3.32 6.44 -6.31
C VAL A 103 -2.99 7.93 -6.35
N ALA A 104 -2.59 8.46 -7.52
CA ALA A 104 -2.23 9.86 -7.66
C ALA A 104 -3.38 10.81 -7.28
N VAL A 105 -4.62 10.48 -7.66
CA VAL A 105 -5.80 11.28 -7.30
C VAL A 105 -6.11 11.18 -5.81
N GLY A 106 -6.06 9.98 -5.22
CA GLY A 106 -6.27 9.80 -3.78
C GLY A 106 -5.26 10.59 -2.95
N ASP A 107 -3.98 10.51 -3.31
CA ASP A 107 -2.91 11.27 -2.66
C ASP A 107 -3.10 12.77 -2.84
N ALA A 108 -3.47 13.24 -4.03
CA ALA A 108 -3.74 14.65 -4.29
C ALA A 108 -4.87 15.20 -3.40
N VAL A 109 -5.93 14.42 -3.17
CA VAL A 109 -7.02 14.82 -2.27
C VAL A 109 -6.54 14.94 -0.82
N ILE A 110 -5.76 13.98 -0.32
CA ILE A 110 -5.21 14.04 1.04
C ILE A 110 -4.26 15.24 1.18
N LEU A 111 -3.36 15.44 0.22
CA LEU A 111 -2.41 16.55 0.23
C LEU A 111 -3.11 17.91 0.16
N ALA A 112 -4.15 18.04 -0.67
CA ALA A 112 -4.96 19.26 -0.75
C ALA A 112 -5.69 19.54 0.56
N ALA A 113 -6.25 18.52 1.20
CA ALA A 113 -6.93 18.67 2.49
C ALA A 113 -5.96 19.07 3.61
N LEU A 114 -4.77 18.47 3.65
CA LEU A 114 -3.71 18.87 4.58
C LEU A 114 -3.27 20.32 4.36
N ALA A 115 -3.10 20.75 3.12
CA ALA A 115 -2.74 22.13 2.78
C ALA A 115 -3.86 23.13 3.15
N ALA A 116 -5.12 22.71 3.09
CA ALA A 116 -6.26 23.51 3.50
C ALA A 116 -6.47 23.56 5.02
N GLY A 117 -5.72 22.77 5.80
CA GLY A 117 -5.87 22.70 7.27
C GLY A 117 -7.15 22.03 7.74
N ALA A 118 -7.70 21.11 6.93
CA ALA A 118 -8.94 20.39 7.20
C ALA A 118 -8.77 19.19 8.16
#